data_AF-A0A2N2NTS5-F1
#
_entry.id   AF-A0A2N2NTS5-F1
#
_cell.length_a   1.000
_cell.length_b   1.000
_cell.length_c   1.000
_cell.angle_alpha   90.00
_cell.angle_beta   90.00
_cell.angle_gamma   90.00
#
_symmetry.space_group_name_H-M   'P 1'
#
loop_
_entity.id
_entity.type
_entity.pdbx_description
1 polymer ?
#
loop_
_entity_poly.entity_id
_entity_poly.type
_entity_poly.pdbx_seq_one_letter_code
_entity_poly.pdbx_strand_id
1 'polypeptide(L)'
;MRDGFDVTPRSGEGAGLWFLKILTGFLVIIVLIIHLIVNHLIVEGGLLTYADVVRYYQNPIIPIMEIAFLIFVVTHALMGLRSVLLDLHPSNKVLKLINYGLVVLGVGSIAYGTWLILVIVGRG
;
A
#
# COMPACT_ATOMS: atom_id res chain seq x y z
N MET A 1 -42.08 9.06 -17.76
CA MET A 1 -41.87 7.84 -18.56
C MET A 1 -40.51 7.29 -18.15
N ARG A 2 -40.46 6.18 -17.42
CA ARG A 2 -39.21 5.43 -17.21
C ARG A 2 -38.97 4.67 -18.52
N ASP A 3 -37.83 4.88 -19.16
CA ASP A 3 -37.47 4.32 -20.47
C ASP A 3 -37.29 2.79 -20.48
N GLY A 4 -37.55 2.11 -19.36
CA GLY A 4 -37.47 0.66 -19.23
C GLY A 4 -36.05 0.12 -19.10
N PHE A 5 -35.04 0.99 -19.13
CA PHE A 5 -33.64 0.63 -18.97
C PHE A 5 -33.19 0.98 -17.55
N ASP A 6 -33.54 0.13 -16.58
CA ASP A 6 -33.06 0.27 -15.20
C ASP A 6 -31.57 -0.16 -15.13
N VAL A 7 -30.69 0.68 -15.66
CA VAL A 7 -29.24 0.47 -15.63
C VAL A 7 -28.70 0.98 -14.29
N THR A 8 -28.59 0.11 -13.29
CA THR A 8 -27.86 0.47 -12.08
C THR A 8 -26.41 0.76 -12.44
N PRO A 9 -25.87 1.97 -12.16
CA PRO A 9 -24.48 2.30 -12.48
C PRO A 9 -23.54 1.30 -11.81
N ARG A 10 -22.63 0.69 -12.59
CA ARG A 10 -21.62 -0.21 -12.03
C ARG A 10 -20.61 0.62 -11.26
N SER A 11 -20.27 0.19 -10.04
CA SER A 11 -19.21 0.81 -9.24
C SER A 11 -17.81 0.41 -9.75
N GLY A 12 -17.50 0.81 -10.99
CA GLY A 12 -16.24 0.52 -11.68
C GLY A 12 -15.05 1.32 -11.16
N GLU A 13 -13.95 1.35 -11.92
CA GLU A 13 -12.82 2.25 -11.66
C GLU A 13 -13.12 3.63 -12.24
N GLY A 14 -13.15 4.65 -11.39
CA GLY A 14 -13.24 6.05 -11.82
C GLY A 14 -11.86 6.65 -12.11
N ALA A 15 -11.82 7.76 -12.85
CA ALA A 15 -10.59 8.44 -13.24
C ALA A 15 -9.66 8.78 -12.06
N GLY A 16 -10.22 9.15 -10.91
CA GLY A 16 -9.43 9.44 -9.70
C GLY A 16 -8.71 8.21 -9.12
N LEU A 17 -9.40 7.05 -9.06
CA LEU A 17 -8.80 5.80 -8.60
C LEU A 17 -7.72 5.31 -9.57
N TRP A 18 -7.98 5.45 -10.87
CA TRP A 18 -7.01 5.14 -11.91
C TRP A 18 -5.74 6.01 -11.79
N PHE A 19 -5.90 7.32 -11.61
CA PHE A 19 -4.78 8.24 -11.44
C PHE A 19 -3.96 7.91 -10.19
N LEU A 20 -4.63 7.66 -9.06
CA LEU A 20 -3.97 7.27 -7.82
C LEU A 20 -3.17 5.96 -7.98
N LYS A 21 -3.70 4.99 -8.75
CA LYS A 21 -3.01 3.73 -9.06
C LYS A 21 -1.72 3.94 -9.83
N ILE A 22 -1.72 4.82 -10.82
CA ILE A 22 -0.52 5.16 -11.59
C ILE A 22 0.49 5.91 -10.71
N LEU A 23 0.03 6.93 -9.99
CA LEU A 23 0.89 7.74 -9.13
C LEU A 23 1.58 6.87 -8.07
N THR A 24 0.82 6.03 -7.37
CA THR A 24 1.38 5.12 -6.37
C THR A 24 2.31 4.06 -6.98
N GLY A 25 2.03 3.56 -8.18
CA GLY A 25 2.93 2.63 -8.88
C GLY A 25 4.27 3.27 -9.22
N PHE A 26 4.25 4.51 -9.72
CA PHE A 26 5.47 5.28 -9.97
C PHE A 26 6.27 5.55 -8.68
N LEU A 27 5.59 5.95 -7.60
CA LEU A 27 6.22 6.18 -6.31
C LEU A 27 6.80 4.89 -5.71
N VAL A 28 6.12 3.75 -5.88
CA VAL A 28 6.66 2.43 -5.48
C VAL A 28 7.97 2.14 -6.19
N ILE A 29 8.07 2.38 -7.51
CA ILE A 29 9.32 2.14 -8.25
C ILE A 29 10.47 2.94 -7.64
N ILE A 30 10.27 4.24 -7.41
CA ILE A 30 11.30 5.13 -6.86
C ILE A 30 11.73 4.66 -5.48
N VAL A 31 10.76 4.48 -4.57
CA VAL A 31 11.06 4.20 -3.16
C VAL A 31 11.58 2.77 -2.99
N LEU A 32 11.09 1.80 -3.76
CA LEU A 32 11.60 0.43 -3.76
C LEU A 32 13.07 0.38 -4.17
N ILE A 33 13.48 1.13 -5.21
CA ILE A 33 14.89 1.20 -5.61
C ILE A 33 15.75 1.75 -4.46
N ILE A 34 15.30 2.83 -3.82
CA ILE A 34 16.00 3.41 -2.66
C ILE A 34 16.09 2.38 -1.53
N HIS A 35 14.98 1.73 -1.19
CA HIS A 35 14.90 0.70 -0.16
C HIS A 35 15.87 -0.44 -0.46
N LEU A 36 15.92 -0.95 -1.68
CA LEU A 36 16.82 -2.03 -2.08
C LEU A 36 18.30 -1.62 -1.95
N ILE A 37 18.65 -0.44 -2.43
CA ILE A 37 20.03 0.06 -2.34
C ILE A 37 20.44 0.24 -0.88
N VAL A 38 19.63 0.94 -0.09
CA VAL A 38 19.97 1.28 1.29
C VAL A 38 19.97 0.05 2.19
N ASN A 39 18.92 -0.78 2.16
CA ASN A 39 18.79 -1.92 3.06
C ASN A 39 19.61 -3.14 2.64
N HIS A 40 19.83 -3.36 1.35
CA HIS A 40 20.44 -4.60 0.85
C HIS A 40 21.83 -4.42 0.22
N LEU A 41 22.20 -3.23 -0.26
CA LEU A 41 23.51 -3.03 -0.91
C LEU A 41 24.50 -2.23 -0.04
N ILE A 42 24.02 -1.27 0.75
CA ILE A 42 24.90 -0.41 1.57
C ILE A 42 25.22 -1.04 2.93
N VAL A 43 24.28 -1.77 3.53
CA VAL A 43 24.50 -2.43 4.82
C VAL A 43 25.29 -3.71 4.59
N GLU A 44 26.61 -3.66 4.83
CA GLU A 44 27.49 -4.83 4.75
C GLU A 44 26.99 -5.96 5.67
N GLY A 45 26.74 -7.14 5.10
CA GLY A 45 26.17 -8.29 5.83
C GLY A 45 24.64 -8.27 6.00
N GLY A 46 23.98 -7.15 5.70
CA GLY A 46 22.52 -6.97 5.79
C GLY A 46 21.99 -6.74 7.21
N LEU A 47 20.70 -6.40 7.32
CA LEU A 47 19.99 -6.23 8.59
C LEU A 47 19.53 -7.59 9.15
N LEU A 48 20.47 -8.42 9.60
CA LEU A 48 20.19 -9.82 9.99
C LEU A 48 19.87 -10.01 11.47
N THR A 49 20.15 -9.02 12.32
CA THR A 49 19.87 -9.09 13.76
C THR A 49 18.92 -7.99 14.22
N TYR A 50 18.24 -8.23 15.35
CA TYR A 50 17.39 -7.22 15.98
C TYR A 50 18.17 -5.93 16.31
N ALA A 51 19.41 -6.06 16.80
CA ALA A 51 20.25 -4.92 17.15
C ALA A 51 20.62 -4.09 15.91
N ASP A 52 20.86 -4.74 14.76
CA ASP A 52 21.15 -4.03 13.51
C ASP A 52 19.93 -3.28 13.00
N VAL A 53 18.72 -3.87 13.10
CA VAL A 53 17.47 -3.17 12.77
C VAL A 53 17.27 -1.96 13.68
N VAL A 54 17.41 -2.12 15.01
CA VAL A 54 17.25 -0.98 15.94
C VAL A 54 18.24 0.14 15.61
N ARG A 55 19.52 -0.19 15.36
CA ARG A 55 20.55 0.78 14.98
C ARG A 55 20.23 1.47 13.66
N TYR A 56 19.75 0.72 12.67
CA TYR A 56 19.37 1.26 11.36
C TYR A 56 18.25 2.29 11.45
N TYR A 57 17.22 2.00 12.25
CA TYR A 57 16.09 2.92 12.49
C TYR A 57 16.45 4.16 13.32
N GLN A 58 17.68 4.27 13.86
CA GLN A 58 18.15 5.50 14.52
C GLN A 58 18.48 6.63 13.55
N ASN A 59 18.70 6.33 12.27
CA ASN A 59 18.78 7.39 11.27
C ASN A 59 17.35 7.87 10.95
N PRO A 60 17.00 9.14 11.24
CA PRO A 60 15.61 9.62 11.17
C PRO A 60 15.01 9.62 9.76
N ILE A 61 15.83 9.59 8.71
CA ILE A 61 15.35 9.51 7.32
C ILE A 61 14.76 8.12 7.02
N ILE A 62 15.26 7.08 7.68
CA ILE A 62 14.84 5.69 7.48
C ILE A 62 13.36 5.47 7.82
N PRO A 63 12.87 5.74 9.04
CA PRO A 63 11.46 5.52 9.35
C PRO A 63 10.53 6.35 8.47
N ILE A 64 10.95 7.55 8.04
CA ILE A 64 10.18 8.38 7.10
C ILE A 64 10.05 7.67 5.74
N MET A 65 11.17 7.18 5.21
CA MET A 65 11.21 6.46 3.93
C MET A 65 10.39 5.16 4.00
N GLU A 66 10.55 4.36 5.05
CA GLU A 66 9.84 3.08 5.22
C GLU A 66 8.33 3.27 5.43
N ILE A 67 7.88 4.30 6.18
CA ILE A 67 6.46 4.63 6.32
C ILE A 67 5.88 5.10 4.97
N ALA A 68 6.59 5.96 4.25
CA ALA A 68 6.16 6.40 2.91
C ALA A 68 6.05 5.20 1.96
N PHE A 69 7.04 4.30 1.99
CA PHE A 69 7.05 3.09 1.18
C PHE A 69 5.86 2.19 1.51
N LEU A 70 5.60 1.92 2.79
CA LEU A 70 4.46 1.15 3.28
C LEU A 70 3.13 1.69 2.74
N ILE A 71 2.92 3.01 2.83
CA ILE A 71 1.70 3.65 2.35
C ILE A 71 1.55 3.43 0.84
N PHE A 72 2.60 3.68 0.06
CA PHE A 72 2.53 3.57 -1.40
C PHE A 72 2.34 2.12 -1.86
N VAL A 73 3.10 1.18 -1.30
CA VAL A 73 3.05 -0.23 -1.72
C VAL A 73 1.72 -0.88 -1.36
N VAL A 74 1.19 -0.64 -0.15
CA VAL A 74 -0.12 -1.18 0.26
C VAL A 74 -1.23 -0.57 -0.59
N THR A 75 -1.22 0.75 -0.78
CA THR A 75 -2.25 1.42 -1.58
C THR A 75 -2.23 0.94 -3.03
N HIS A 76 -1.04 0.87 -3.65
CA HIS A 76 -0.87 0.36 -5.01
C HIS A 76 -1.34 -1.09 -5.15
N ALA A 77 -0.87 -1.98 -4.26
CA ALA A 77 -1.19 -3.40 -4.31
C ALA A 77 -2.70 -3.65 -4.20
N LEU A 78 -3.39 -2.97 -3.27
CA LEU A 78 -4.82 -3.20 -3.05
C LEU A 78 -5.69 -2.59 -4.17
N MET A 79 -5.29 -1.47 -4.78
CA MET A 79 -5.97 -0.95 -5.97
C MET A 79 -5.75 -1.84 -7.20
N GLY A 80 -4.54 -2.40 -7.35
CA GLY A 80 -4.23 -3.40 -8.37
C GLY A 80 -5.07 -4.66 -8.20
N LEU A 81 -5.12 -5.20 -6.97
CA LEU A 81 -5.96 -6.35 -6.62
C LEU A 81 -7.45 -6.07 -6.91
N ARG A 82 -7.95 -4.88 -6.55
CA ARG A 82 -9.31 -4.47 -6.90
C ARG A 82 -9.56 -4.51 -8.41
N SER A 83 -8.59 -4.08 -9.22
CA SER A 83 -8.71 -4.10 -10.68
C SER A 83 -8.85 -5.53 -11.20
N VAL A 84 -8.00 -6.45 -10.73
CA VAL A 84 -8.09 -7.88 -11.07
C VAL A 84 -9.42 -8.48 -10.64
N LEU A 85 -9.92 -8.14 -9.45
CA LEU A 85 -11.21 -8.62 -8.96
C LEU A 85 -12.42 -8.08 -9.75
N LEU A 86 -12.30 -6.87 -10.34
CA LEU A 86 -13.35 -6.30 -11.18
C LEU A 86 -13.52 -7.08 -12.49
N ASP A 87 -12.43 -7.65 -13.03
CA ASP A 87 -12.40 -8.44 -14.25
C ASP A 87 -13.18 -9.77 -14.10
N LEU A 88 -13.39 -10.24 -12.86
CA LEU A 88 -14.22 -11.40 -12.55
C LEU A 88 -15.74 -11.12 -12.59
N HIS A 89 -16.13 -9.93 -13.02
CA HIS A 89 -17.52 -9.49 -13.12
C HIS A 89 -18.40 -9.70 -11.85
N PRO A 90 -17.93 -9.35 -10.64
CA PRO A 90 -18.74 -9.48 -9.42
C PRO A 90 -20.01 -8.61 -9.46
N SER A 91 -21.01 -9.01 -8.69
CA SER A 91 -22.22 -8.20 -8.45
C SER A 91 -21.92 -6.95 -7.61
N ASN A 92 -22.77 -5.93 -7.67
CA ASN A 92 -22.58 -4.69 -6.90
C ASN A 92 -22.53 -4.92 -5.37
N LYS A 93 -23.26 -5.92 -4.85
CA LYS A 93 -23.20 -6.31 -3.43
C LYS A 93 -21.82 -6.85 -3.05
N VAL A 94 -21.28 -7.74 -3.90
CA VAL A 94 -19.94 -8.31 -3.72
C VAL A 94 -18.87 -7.24 -3.86
N LEU A 95 -18.99 -6.33 -4.84
CA LEU A 95 -18.07 -5.21 -4.99
C LEU A 95 -18.02 -4.29 -3.77
N LYS A 96 -19.18 -4.01 -3.14
CA LYS A 96 -19.22 -3.23 -1.91
C LYS A 96 -18.45 -3.92 -0.77
N LEU A 97 -18.62 -5.23 -0.63
CA LEU A 97 -17.89 -6.03 0.36
C LEU A 97 -16.38 -6.05 0.07
N ILE A 98 -15.99 -6.26 -1.20
CA ILE A 98 -14.58 -6.21 -1.64
C ILE A 98 -13.97 -4.85 -1.29
N ASN A 99 -14.62 -3.75 -1.68
CA ASN A 99 -14.11 -2.41 -1.42
C ASN A 99 -13.94 -2.15 0.08
N TYR A 100 -14.91 -2.55 0.90
CA TYR A 100 -14.82 -2.42 2.35
C TYR A 100 -13.67 -3.25 2.92
N GLY A 101 -13.57 -4.53 2.52
CA GLY A 101 -12.50 -5.42 2.96
C GLY A 101 -11.11 -4.91 2.59
N LEU A 102 -10.92 -4.43 1.36
CA LEU A 102 -9.66 -3.85 0.91
C LEU A 102 -9.31 -2.57 1.68
N VAL A 103 -10.27 -1.70 1.97
CA VAL A 103 -10.03 -0.49 2.77
C VAL A 103 -9.63 -0.85 4.20
N VAL A 104 -10.37 -1.76 4.84
CA VAL A 104 -10.05 -2.21 6.21
C VAL A 104 -8.67 -2.86 6.26
N LEU A 105 -8.35 -3.74 5.31
CA LEU A 105 -7.04 -4.38 5.21
C LEU A 105 -5.92 -3.36 4.98
N GLY A 106 -6.14 -2.39 4.10
CA GLY A 106 -5.17 -1.34 3.80
C GLY A 106 -4.89 -0.45 5.00
N VAL A 107 -5.94 0.09 5.62
CA VAL A 107 -5.84 0.93 6.82
C VAL A 107 -5.20 0.14 7.97
N GLY A 108 -5.64 -1.10 8.19
CA GLY A 108 -5.09 -1.97 9.24
C GLY A 108 -3.59 -2.24 9.03
N SER A 109 -3.19 -2.60 7.81
CA SER A 109 -1.78 -2.85 7.47
C SER A 109 -0.91 -1.61 7.65
N ILE A 110 -1.37 -0.44 7.17
CA ILE A 110 -0.64 0.83 7.28
C ILE A 110 -0.52 1.25 8.75
N ALA A 111 -1.61 1.21 9.51
CA ALA A 111 -1.61 1.59 10.92
C ALA A 111 -0.70 0.68 11.75
N TYR A 112 -0.82 -0.64 11.56
CA TYR A 112 0.00 -1.62 12.27
C TYR A 112 1.49 -1.50 11.92
N GLY A 113 1.83 -1.39 10.62
CA GLY A 113 3.21 -1.24 10.18
C GLY A 113 3.84 0.07 10.65
N THR A 114 3.09 1.18 10.59
CA THR A 114 3.54 2.47 11.13
C THR A 114 3.78 2.39 12.64
N TRP A 115 2.86 1.76 13.38
CA TRP A 115 3.04 1.55 14.82
C TRP A 115 4.28 0.70 15.12
N LEU A 116 4.51 -0.39 14.40
CA LEU A 116 5.73 -1.20 14.55
C LEU A 116 7.01 -0.39 14.31
N ILE A 117 7.03 0.44 13.26
CA ILE A 117 8.17 1.33 12.96
C ILE A 117 8.43 2.27 14.14
N LEU A 118 7.39 2.92 14.67
CA LEU A 118 7.51 3.84 15.81
C LEU A 118 7.97 3.10 17.08
N VAL A 119 7.48 1.88 17.30
CA VAL A 119 7.94 1.03 18.39
C VAL A 119 9.42 0.74 18.26
N ILE A 120 9.93 0.38 17.07
CA ILE A 120 11.35 0.08 16.84
C ILE A 120 12.22 1.32 17.03
N VAL A 121 11.78 2.48 16.51
CA VAL A 121 12.49 3.76 16.69
C VAL A 121 12.68 4.06 18.19
N GLY A 122 11.67 3.80 19.03
CA GLY A 122 11.74 4.00 20.47
C GLY A 122 12.56 2.96 21.26
N ARG A 123 13.30 2.07 20.60
CA ARG A 123 14.15 1.04 21.25
C ARG A 123 15.64 1.35 21.22
N GLY A 124 16.07 2.33 20.44
CA GLY A 124 17.48 2.75 20.38
C GLY A 124 17.81 3.91 21.28
#